data_AF-A0A8J2NG22-F1
#
_entry.id   AF-A0A8J2NG22-F1
#
_cell.length_a   1.000
_cell.length_b   1.000
_cell.length_c   1.000
_cell.angle_alpha   90.00
_cell.angle_beta   90.00
_cell.angle_gamma   90.00
#
_symmetry.space_group_name_H-M   'P 1'
#
loop_
_entity.id
_entity.type
_entity.pdbx_description
1 polymer ?
#
loop_
_entity_poly.entity_id
_entity_poly.type
_entity_poly.pdbx_seq_one_letter_code
_entity_poly.pdbx_strand_id
1 'polypeptide(L)' 'MATEWADKGITVNCISPGYIDTDMNNHPDCIPLHSKWLSSIPMRRFGDVSELCGAALLLASP' A
#
# COMPACT_ATOMS: atom_id res chain seq x y z
N MET A 1 10.03 16.61 -5.24
CA MET A 1 9.46 16.81 -3.89
C MET A 1 10.47 16.56 -2.77
N ALA A 2 11.15 15.41 -2.71
CA ALA A 2 12.10 15.13 -1.63
C ALA A 2 13.33 16.06 -1.64
N THR A 3 13.92 16.30 -2.82
CA THR A 3 15.10 17.15 -3.00
C THR A 3 14.87 18.61 -2.60
N GLU A 4 13.65 19.11 -2.80
CA GLU A 4 13.27 20.50 -2.59
C GLU A 4 13.10 20.85 -1.11
N TRP A 5 12.91 19.85 -0.24
CA TRP A 5 12.65 20.04 1.19
C TRP A 5 13.72 19.42 2.10
N ALA A 6 14.77 18.84 1.51
CA ALA A 6 15.84 18.19 2.25
C ALA A 6 16.61 19.17 3.17
N ASP A 7 16.80 20.41 2.73
CA ASP A 7 17.45 21.48 3.51
C ASP A 7 16.65 21.89 4.76
N LYS A 8 15.35 21.61 4.78
CA LYS A 8 14.44 21.80 5.93
C LYS A 8 14.36 20.57 6.82
N GLY A 9 15.14 19.52 6.53
CA GLY A 9 15.12 18.26 7.28
C GLY A 9 13.84 17.44 7.07
N ILE A 10 13.12 17.64 5.95
CA ILE A 10 11.89 16.91 5.67
C ILE A 10 12.19 15.73 4.74
N THR A 11 11.79 14.52 5.13
CA THR A 11 11.86 13.32 4.28
C THR A 11 10.53 13.11 3.55
N VAL A 12 10.60 12.69 2.28
CA VAL A 12 9.41 12.38 1.47
C VAL A 12 9.62 11.01 0.83
N ASN A 13 8.77 10.06 1.20
CA ASN A 13 8.82 8.67 0.76
C ASN A 13 7.45 8.20 0.26
N CYS A 14 7.37 7.00 -0.30
CA CYS A 14 6.13 6.39 -0.77
C CYS A 14 6.06 4.92 -0.34
N ILE A 15 4.87 4.47 0.03
CA ILE A 15 4.53 3.05 0.15
C ILE A 15 3.68 2.71 -1.08
N SER A 16 4.05 1.65 -1.80
CA SER A 16 3.26 1.11 -2.91
C SER A 16 2.67 -0.24 -2.47
N PRO A 17 1.43 -0.24 -1.92
CA PRO A 17 0.78 -1.48 -1.52
C PRO A 17 0.39 -2.32 -2.75
N GLY A 18 0.31 -3.64 -2.55
CA GLY A 18 -0.43 -4.51 -3.46
C GLY A 18 -1.95 -4.35 -3.28
N TYR A 19 -2.72 -5.37 -3.65
CA TYR A 19 -4.16 -5.40 -3.38
C TYR A 19 -4.42 -5.62 -1.89
N ILE A 20 -5.01 -4.61 -1.22
CA ILE A 20 -5.38 -4.63 0.20
C ILE A 20 -6.88 -4.78 0.34
N ASP A 21 -7.33 -5.57 1.31
CA ASP A 21 -8.74 -5.72 1.64
C ASP A 21 -9.30 -4.40 2.21
N THR A 22 -9.99 -3.65 1.34
CA THR A 22 -10.54 -2.32 1.61
C THR A 22 -11.81 -2.13 0.82
N ASP A 23 -12.65 -1.18 1.21
CA ASP A 23 -13.88 -0.83 0.50
C ASP A 23 -13.66 -0.53 -0.98
N MET A 24 -12.50 0.05 -1.34
CA MET A 24 -12.13 0.32 -2.74
C MET A 24 -12.04 -0.98 -3.55
N ASN A 25 -11.38 -2.01 -3.02
CA ASN A 25 -11.24 -3.28 -3.71
C ASN A 25 -12.48 -4.17 -3.57
N ASN A 26 -13.32 -3.95 -2.55
CA ASN A 26 -14.57 -4.67 -2.33
C ASN A 26 -15.78 -4.04 -3.05
N HIS A 27 -15.57 -2.95 -3.80
CA HIS A 27 -16.62 -2.36 -4.63
C HIS A 27 -17.21 -3.40 -5.60
N PRO A 28 -18.53 -3.42 -5.86
CA PRO A 28 -19.16 -4.42 -6.73
C PRO A 28 -18.51 -4.58 -8.11
N ASP A 29 -18.05 -3.47 -8.70
CA ASP A 29 -17.36 -3.48 -10.00
C ASP A 29 -15.99 -4.17 -9.97
N CYS A 30 -15.38 -4.27 -8.79
CA CYS A 30 -14.07 -4.88 -8.58
C CYS A 30 -14.15 -6.38 -8.29
N ILE A 31 -15.27 -6.88 -7.73
CA ILE A 31 -15.44 -8.29 -7.38
C ILE A 31 -15.14 -9.26 -8.54
N PRO A 32 -15.58 -9.02 -9.79
CA PRO A 32 -15.25 -9.91 -10.91
C PRO A 32 -13.76 -10.03 -11.20
N LEU A 33 -12.96 -9.03 -10.79
CA LEU A 33 -11.51 -8.97 -11.00
C LEU A 33 -10.72 -9.68 -9.90
N HIS A 34 -11.33 -10.00 -8.76
CA HIS A 34 -10.65 -10.60 -7.61
C HIS A 34 -9.92 -11.89 -7.95
N SER A 35 -10.55 -12.79 -8.71
CA SER A 35 -9.94 -14.06 -9.12
C SER A 35 -8.65 -13.84 -9.92
N LYS A 36 -8.66 -12.86 -10.84
CA LYS A 36 -7.49 -12.47 -11.63
C LYS A 36 -6.39 -11.90 -10.74
N TRP A 37 -6.73 -10.99 -9.83
CA TRP A 37 -5.76 -10.40 -8.90
C TRP A 37 -5.16 -11.44 -7.95
N LEU A 38 -5.99 -12.28 -7.34
CA LEU A 38 -5.53 -13.38 -6.49
C LEU A 38 -4.65 -14.36 -7.25
N SER A 39 -4.89 -14.57 -8.55
CA SER A 39 -4.02 -15.43 -9.36
C SER A 39 -2.63 -14.85 -9.61
N SER A 40 -2.49 -13.52 -9.66
CA SER A 40 -1.22 -12.84 -9.87
C SER A 40 -0.45 -12.56 -8.58
N ILE A 41 -1.13 -12.54 -7.43
CA ILE A 41 -0.49 -12.37 -6.13
C ILE A 41 0.20 -13.68 -5.71
N PRO A 42 1.52 -13.71 -5.48
CA PRO A 42 2.23 -14.94 -5.07
C PRO A 42 1.66 -15.58 -3.79
N MET A 43 1.23 -14.76 -2.82
CA MET A 43 0.62 -15.22 -1.56
C MET A 43 -0.85 -15.64 -1.69
N ARG A 44 -1.48 -15.47 -2.87
CA ARG A 44 -2.87 -15.87 -3.15
C ARG A 44 -3.92 -15.31 -2.18
N ARG A 45 -3.66 -14.13 -1.62
CA ARG A 45 -4.56 -13.39 -0.71
C ARG A 45 -4.40 -11.90 -0.91
N PHE A 46 -5.43 -11.12 -0.54
CA PHE A 46 -5.23 -9.69 -0.32
C PHE A 46 -4.44 -9.45 0.96
N GLY A 47 -3.72 -8.34 0.98
CA GLY A 47 -3.06 -7.84 2.18
C GLY A 47 -4.07 -7.25 3.15
N ASP A 48 -3.74 -7.26 4.43
CA ASP A 48 -4.46 -6.53 5.46
C ASP A 48 -3.84 -5.13 5.65
N VAL A 49 -4.65 -4.13 6.03
CA VAL A 49 -4.18 -2.76 6.26
C VAL A 49 -3.11 -2.71 7.36
N SER A 50 -3.20 -3.57 8.38
CA SER A 50 -2.23 -3.65 9.47
C SER A 50 -0.81 -3.99 9.02
N GLU A 51 -0.65 -4.67 7.88
CA GLU A 51 0.65 -5.01 7.30
C GLU A 51 1.41 -3.75 6.84
N LEU A 52 0.72 -2.64 6.57
CA LEU A 52 1.32 -1.36 6.17
C LEU A 52 1.82 -0.53 7.37
N CYS A 53 1.33 -0.79 8.58
CA CYS A 53 1.64 0.01 9.76
C CYS A 53 3.13 0.03 10.07
N GLY A 54 3.81 -1.11 9.99
CA GLY A 54 5.25 -1.20 10.23
C GLY A 54 6.07 -0.37 9.24
N ALA A 55 5.72 -0.43 7.96
CA ALA A 55 6.38 0.36 6.92
C ALA A 55 6.14 1.87 7.10
N ALA A 56 4.91 2.27 7.44
CA ALA A 56 4.59 3.66 7.71
C ALA A 56 5.36 4.21 8.92
N LEU A 57 5.43 3.43 10.01
CA LEU A 57 6.19 3.80 11.21
C LEU A 57 7.69 3.93 10.91
N LEU A 58 8.25 3.02 10.13
CA LEU A 58 9.66 3.10 9.72
C LEU A 58 9.94 4.35 8.89
N LEU A 59 9.08 4.67 7.92
CA LEU A 59 9.28 5.84 7.07
C LEU A 59 9.03 7.16 7.79
N ALA A 60 8.28 7.13 8.89
CA ALA A 60 8.00 8.28 9.75
C ALA A 60 8.93 8.38 10.97
N SER A 61 9.85 7.42 11.16
CA SER A 61 10.79 7.46 12.28
C SER A 61 11.82 8.58 12.09
N PRO A 62 12.43 9.07 13.20
CA PRO A 62 13.50 10.07 13.14
C PRO A 62 14.70 9.67 12.29
#